data_AF-A0A660QZ74-F1
#
_entry.id   AF-A0A660QZ74-F1
#
_cell.length_a   1.000
_cell.length_b   1.000
_cell.length_c   1.000
_cell.angle_alpha   90.00
_cell.angle_beta   90.00
_cell.angle_gamma   90.00
#
_symmetry.space_group_name_H-M   'P 1'
#
loop_
_entity.id
_entity.type
_entity.pdbx_description
1 polymer ?
#
loop_
_entity_poly.entity_id
_entity_poly.type
_entity_poly.pdbx_seq_one_letter_code
_entity_poly.pdbx_strand_id
1 'polypeptide(L)'
;MKKHVTMIAMAALVLAGMNEIAYGGETSLAGYLTYWDGGENGGNEGVGGGLKLRQKFLGFLSADIRASYVDFSDLNTSVIPVEATLMVGIPFFIEPYAGLGASYYFFDSDLPWIDDGAGVYGVLGLQLNLWVVGAVAELRWNEAEEPLMDGMSANLGLMVKW
;
A
#
# COMPACT_ATOMS: atom_id res chain seq x y z
N MET A 1 -0.46 -23.36 -7.10
CA MET A 1 -1.51 -23.13 -8.14
C MET A 1 -2.83 -22.60 -7.59
N LYS A 2 -3.44 -23.18 -6.54
CA LYS A 2 -4.72 -22.66 -5.99
C LYS A 2 -4.63 -21.24 -5.39
N LYS A 3 -3.50 -20.89 -4.73
CA LYS A 3 -3.27 -19.56 -4.12
C LYS A 3 -3.29 -18.40 -5.14
N HIS A 4 -2.79 -18.61 -6.36
CA HIS A 4 -2.76 -17.55 -7.39
C HIS A 4 -4.14 -17.26 -8.01
N VAL A 5 -5.01 -18.27 -8.11
CA VAL A 5 -6.37 -18.09 -8.65
C VAL A 5 -7.23 -17.25 -7.69
N THR A 6 -7.07 -17.45 -6.38
CA THR A 6 -7.78 -16.65 -5.36
C THR A 6 -7.32 -15.19 -5.37
N MET A 7 -6.02 -14.92 -5.52
CA MET A 7 -5.49 -13.55 -5.61
C MET A 7 -6.01 -12.80 -6.84
N ILE A 8 -6.01 -13.44 -8.01
CA ILE A 8 -6.53 -12.84 -9.25
C ILE A 8 -8.04 -12.57 -9.13
N ALA A 9 -8.79 -13.49 -8.51
CA ALA A 9 -10.22 -13.31 -8.28
C ALA A 9 -10.51 -12.14 -7.31
N MET A 10 -9.68 -11.94 -6.29
CA MET A 10 -9.84 -10.85 -5.32
C MET A 10 -9.49 -9.49 -5.93
N ALA A 11 -8.41 -9.42 -6.73
CA ALA A 11 -8.06 -8.24 -7.52
C ALA A 11 -9.16 -7.88 -8.53
N ALA A 12 -9.78 -8.88 -9.18
CA ALA A 12 -10.91 -8.68 -10.09
C ALA A 12 -12.18 -8.17 -9.38
N LEU A 13 -12.48 -8.66 -8.17
CA LEU A 13 -13.62 -8.19 -7.37
C LEU A 13 -13.45 -6.75 -6.89
N VAL A 14 -12.23 -6.39 -6.47
CA VAL A 14 -11.87 -5.01 -6.13
C VAL A 14 -12.06 -4.08 -7.32
N LEU A 15 -11.57 -4.47 -8.50
CA LEU A 15 -11.73 -3.67 -9.73
C LEU A 15 -13.20 -3.60 -10.19
N ALA A 16 -13.99 -4.65 -9.98
CA ALA A 16 -15.40 -4.69 -10.37
C ALA A 16 -16.30 -3.82 -9.46
N GLY A 17 -15.98 -3.69 -8.17
CA GLY A 17 -16.76 -2.90 -7.21
C GLY A 17 -16.61 -1.38 -7.33
N MET A 18 -15.66 -0.89 -8.12
CA MET A 18 -15.30 0.54 -8.17
C MET A 18 -15.98 1.34 -9.29
N ASN A 19 -16.74 0.70 -10.18
CA ASN A 19 -17.44 1.40 -11.27
C ASN A 19 -18.69 2.18 -10.81
N GLU A 20 -19.18 2.01 -9.58
CA GLU A 20 -20.42 2.65 -9.09
C GLU A 20 -20.21 3.82 -8.11
N ILE A 21 -18.98 4.11 -7.66
CA ILE A 21 -18.71 5.28 -6.79
C ILE A 21 -18.35 6.51 -7.64
N ALA A 22 -19.18 6.81 -8.63
CA ALA A 22 -19.01 7.96 -9.51
C ALA A 22 -19.60 9.24 -8.88
N TYR A 23 -19.01 9.71 -7.78
CA TYR A 23 -19.27 11.04 -7.23
C TYR A 23 -18.10 11.98 -7.56
N GLY A 24 -17.95 12.36 -8.83
CA GLY A 24 -17.12 13.49 -9.30
C GLY A 24 -15.67 13.56 -8.81
N GLY A 25 -15.11 12.44 -8.33
CA GLY A 25 -13.80 12.35 -7.72
C GLY A 25 -12.75 11.80 -8.66
N GLU A 26 -11.50 12.20 -8.49
CA GLU A 26 -10.35 11.68 -9.25
C GLU A 26 -10.04 10.25 -8.79
N THR A 27 -9.97 9.30 -9.74
CA THR A 27 -9.49 7.94 -9.49
C THR A 27 -8.06 7.84 -10.00
N SER A 28 -7.16 7.19 -9.25
CA SER A 28 -5.81 6.92 -9.73
C SER A 28 -5.32 5.52 -9.38
N LEU A 29 -4.60 4.91 -10.32
CA LEU A 29 -3.90 3.64 -10.14
C LEU A 29 -2.40 3.88 -10.22
N ALA A 30 -1.67 3.49 -9.18
CA ALA A 30 -0.23 3.59 -9.11
C ALA A 30 0.42 2.21 -9.03
N GLY A 31 1.50 2.02 -9.79
CA GLY A 31 2.48 0.97 -9.53
C GLY A 31 3.66 1.58 -8.79
N TYR A 32 4.12 0.93 -7.73
CA TYR A 32 5.20 1.45 -6.89
C TYR A 32 6.22 0.38 -6.53
N LEU A 33 7.45 0.83 -6.30
CA LEU A 33 8.49 0.08 -5.61
C LEU A 33 8.44 0.45 -4.13
N THR A 34 8.77 -0.51 -3.27
CA THR A 34 8.83 -0.32 -1.83
C THR A 34 10.16 -0.82 -1.27
N TYR A 35 10.67 -0.06 -0.32
CA TYR A 35 11.76 -0.45 0.58
C TYR A 35 11.20 -0.39 2.00
N TRP A 36 11.40 -1.45 2.77
CA TRP A 36 10.89 -1.60 4.13
C TRP A 36 12.04 -1.89 5.08
N ASP A 37 12.18 -1.09 6.11
CA ASP A 37 13.09 -1.31 7.24
C ASP A 37 12.26 -1.74 8.47
N GLY A 38 12.43 -3.01 8.89
CA GLY A 38 11.74 -3.63 10.02
C GLY A 38 12.23 -3.19 11.41
N GLY A 39 13.05 -2.15 11.52
CA GLY A 39 13.42 -1.53 12.80
C GLY A 39 14.28 -2.41 13.73
N GLU A 40 14.50 -1.95 14.98
CA GLU A 40 15.45 -2.57 15.91
C GLU A 40 15.06 -3.99 16.41
N ASN A 41 13.76 -4.31 16.40
CA ASN A 41 13.26 -5.65 16.75
C ASN A 41 13.09 -6.56 15.53
N GLY A 42 12.99 -5.99 14.33
CA GLY A 42 12.75 -6.70 13.07
C GLY A 42 13.94 -6.73 12.14
N GLY A 43 15.07 -6.06 12.43
CA GLY A 43 16.45 -6.26 11.96
C GLY A 43 16.73 -6.46 10.47
N ASN A 44 15.73 -6.33 9.60
CA ASN A 44 15.77 -6.86 8.25
C ASN A 44 15.17 -5.86 7.28
N GLU A 45 15.84 -5.73 6.15
CA GLU A 45 15.45 -4.87 5.05
C GLU A 45 14.67 -5.71 4.03
N GLY A 46 13.56 -5.15 3.55
CA GLY A 46 12.70 -5.76 2.56
C GLY A 46 12.60 -4.89 1.32
N VAL A 47 12.59 -5.51 0.14
CA VAL A 47 12.37 -4.83 -1.13
C VAL A 47 11.21 -5.46 -1.89
N GLY A 48 10.48 -4.64 -2.63
CA GLY A 48 9.35 -5.15 -3.38
C GLY A 48 8.62 -4.11 -4.18
N GLY A 49 7.34 -4.35 -4.40
CA GLY A 49 6.47 -3.43 -5.10
C GLY A 49 5.01 -3.80 -5.00
N GLY A 50 4.15 -2.91 -5.48
CA GLY A 50 2.71 -3.09 -5.36
C GLY A 50 1.90 -2.22 -6.30
N LEU A 51 0.60 -2.39 -6.17
CA LEU A 51 -0.42 -1.60 -6.83
C LEU A 51 -1.25 -0.87 -5.77
N LYS A 52 -1.53 0.41 -6.02
CA LYS A 52 -2.36 1.26 -5.18
C LYS A 52 -3.47 1.87 -6.04
N LEU A 53 -4.71 1.73 -5.59
CA LEU A 53 -5.88 2.30 -6.24
C LEU A 53 -6.52 3.32 -5.29
N ARG A 54 -6.45 4.60 -5.65
CA ARG A 54 -6.89 5.73 -4.85
C ARG A 54 -8.14 6.35 -5.46
N GLN A 55 -9.09 6.68 -4.59
CA GLN A 55 -10.28 7.47 -4.92
C GLN A 55 -10.25 8.75 -4.10
N LYS A 56 -10.34 9.90 -4.77
CA LYS A 56 -10.48 11.20 -4.11
C LYS A 56 -11.96 11.56 -3.93
N PHE A 57 -12.29 12.12 -2.78
CA PHE A 57 -13.60 12.64 -2.40
C PHE A 57 -13.45 14.10 -1.97
N LEU A 58 -14.40 14.96 -2.35
CA LEU A 58 -14.46 16.35 -1.86
C LEU A 58 -13.20 17.20 -2.15
N GLY A 59 -12.32 16.78 -3.06
CA GLY A 59 -11.09 17.49 -3.45
C GLY A 59 -9.94 17.47 -2.43
N PHE A 60 -10.18 17.06 -1.19
CA PHE A 60 -9.14 16.96 -0.14
C PHE A 60 -9.15 15.63 0.62
N LEU A 61 -10.27 14.91 0.64
CA LEU A 61 -10.37 13.60 1.29
C LEU A 61 -10.08 12.52 0.25
N SER A 62 -9.51 11.39 0.65
CA SER A 62 -9.31 10.26 -0.25
C SER A 62 -9.25 8.96 0.53
N ALA A 63 -9.57 7.87 -0.15
CA ALA A 63 -9.29 6.52 0.31
C ALA A 63 -8.41 5.83 -0.72
N ASP A 64 -7.58 4.89 -0.27
CA ASP A 64 -6.95 3.95 -1.18
C ASP A 64 -7.02 2.53 -0.64
N ILE A 65 -6.89 1.60 -1.58
CA ILE A 65 -6.64 0.20 -1.32
C ILE A 65 -5.38 -0.19 -2.06
N ARG A 66 -4.59 -1.07 -1.47
CA ARG A 66 -3.30 -1.47 -2.00
C ARG A 66 -3.01 -2.93 -1.71
N ALA A 67 -2.28 -3.54 -2.63
CA ALA A 67 -1.71 -4.86 -2.47
C ALA A 67 -0.26 -4.80 -2.92
N SER A 68 0.63 -5.36 -2.13
CA SER A 68 2.07 -5.40 -2.44
C SER A 68 2.66 -6.76 -2.18
N TYR A 69 3.88 -6.96 -2.66
CA TYR A 69 4.74 -8.07 -2.35
C TYR A 69 6.07 -7.49 -1.88
N VAL A 70 6.56 -7.94 -0.72
CA VAL A 70 7.84 -7.53 -0.16
C VAL A 70 8.62 -8.80 0.21
N ASP A 71 9.86 -8.88 -0.27
CA ASP A 71 10.78 -9.95 0.03
C ASP A 71 11.80 -9.47 1.05
N PHE A 72 11.90 -10.17 2.18
CA PHE A 72 12.92 -9.99 3.21
C PHE A 72 13.94 -11.11 3.04
N SER A 73 14.91 -10.89 2.13
CA SER A 73 15.87 -11.93 1.74
C SER A 73 16.71 -12.45 2.92
N ASP A 74 17.03 -11.58 3.89
CA ASP A 74 17.80 -11.95 5.09
C ASP A 74 17.06 -12.93 6.00
N LEU A 75 15.73 -12.98 5.91
CA LEU A 75 14.85 -13.84 6.69
C LEU A 75 14.31 -15.05 5.92
N ASN A 76 14.63 -15.15 4.63
CA ASN A 76 13.98 -16.09 3.72
C ASN A 76 12.43 -16.05 3.88
N THR A 77 11.89 -14.84 4.01
CA THR A 77 10.47 -14.60 4.28
C THR A 77 9.95 -13.57 3.30
N SER A 78 8.77 -13.84 2.75
CA SER A 78 8.06 -12.85 1.93
C SER A 78 6.69 -12.55 2.52
N VAL A 79 6.21 -11.33 2.30
CA VAL A 79 4.92 -10.87 2.80
C VAL A 79 4.12 -10.25 1.66
N ILE A 80 2.81 -10.48 1.70
CA ILE A 80 1.83 -9.84 0.82
C ILE A 80 0.91 -8.99 1.71
N PRO A 81 1.19 -7.69 1.89
CA PRO A 81 0.29 -6.78 2.58
C PRO A 81 -0.91 -6.46 1.69
N VAL A 82 -2.11 -6.57 2.26
CA VAL A 82 -3.36 -6.05 1.68
C VAL A 82 -3.90 -4.98 2.62
N GLU A 83 -4.11 -3.78 2.10
CA GLU A 83 -4.22 -2.59 2.95
C GLU A 83 -5.31 -1.64 2.46
N ALA A 84 -5.88 -0.90 3.40
CA ALA A 84 -6.82 0.17 3.14
C ALA A 84 -6.43 1.43 3.93
N THR A 85 -6.51 2.59 3.29
CA THR A 85 -6.08 3.87 3.88
C THR A 85 -7.18 4.93 3.73
N LEU A 86 -7.30 5.79 4.74
CA LEU A 86 -7.98 7.08 4.63
C LEU A 86 -6.95 8.21 4.75
N MET A 87 -7.03 9.18 3.84
CA MET A 87 -6.05 10.27 3.75
C MET A 87 -6.71 11.61 3.52
N VAL A 88 -6.09 12.65 4.07
CA VAL A 88 -6.38 14.06 3.79
C VAL A 88 -5.20 14.66 3.02
N GLY A 89 -5.48 15.43 1.98
CA GLY A 89 -4.47 16.04 1.13
C GLY A 89 -4.82 17.47 0.76
N ILE A 90 -3.79 18.29 0.51
CA ILE A 90 -3.98 19.69 0.12
C ILE A 90 -3.89 19.78 -1.42
N PRO A 91 -4.96 20.22 -2.12
CA PRO A 91 -5.02 20.15 -3.57
C PRO A 91 -4.10 21.20 -4.22
N PHE A 92 -2.91 20.74 -4.61
CA PHE A 92 -1.93 21.48 -5.39
C PHE A 92 -1.40 20.63 -6.54
N PHE A 93 -0.60 21.23 -7.43
CA PHE A 93 0.09 20.49 -8.50
C PHE A 93 0.99 19.37 -7.94
N ILE A 94 1.66 19.65 -6.83
CA ILE A 94 2.27 18.65 -5.95
C ILE A 94 1.39 18.59 -4.70
N GLU A 95 0.58 17.55 -4.58
CA GLU A 95 -0.35 17.36 -3.47
C GLU A 95 0.36 16.64 -2.32
N PRO A 96 0.66 17.33 -1.20
CA PRO A 96 1.00 16.65 0.04
C PRO A 96 -0.26 16.04 0.65
N TYR A 97 -0.10 14.86 1.24
CA TYR A 97 -1.16 14.17 1.98
C TYR A 97 -0.63 13.40 3.18
N ALA A 98 -1.52 13.16 4.13
CA ALA A 98 -1.28 12.37 5.31
C ALA A 98 -2.48 11.46 5.56
N GLY A 99 -2.26 10.30 6.15
CA GLY A 99 -3.34 9.35 6.41
C GLY A 99 -3.00 8.28 7.42
N LEU A 100 -4.02 7.49 7.72
CA LEU A 100 -3.95 6.30 8.55
C LEU A 100 -4.58 5.14 7.79
N GLY A 101 -4.01 3.96 7.95
CA GLY A 101 -4.52 2.76 7.31
C GLY A 101 -4.42 1.55 8.21
N ALA A 102 -5.07 0.49 7.75
CA ALA A 102 -4.99 -0.85 8.32
C ALA A 102 -4.48 -1.80 7.25
N SER A 103 -3.74 -2.81 7.70
CA SER A 103 -3.09 -3.82 6.87
C SER A 103 -3.42 -5.21 7.40
N TYR A 104 -3.53 -6.16 6.48
CA TYR A 104 -3.49 -7.58 6.78
C TYR A 104 -2.33 -8.20 6.01
N TYR A 105 -1.48 -8.92 6.72
CA TYR A 105 -0.23 -9.47 6.20
C TYR A 105 -0.39 -10.96 5.99
N PHE A 106 -0.21 -11.39 4.74
CA PHE A 106 -0.08 -12.81 4.41
C PHE A 106 1.40 -13.15 4.31
N PHE A 107 1.89 -14.01 5.21
CA PHE A 107 3.29 -14.41 5.23
C PHE A 107 3.52 -15.73 4.49
N ASP A 108 4.65 -15.80 3.81
CA ASP A 108 5.23 -17.04 3.30
C ASP A 108 6.63 -17.15 3.91
N SER A 109 6.75 -17.97 4.96
CA SER A 109 7.96 -18.13 5.77
C SER A 109 8.14 -19.59 6.16
N ASP A 110 9.41 -20.02 6.25
CA ASP A 110 9.79 -21.30 6.84
C ASP A 110 9.86 -21.24 8.38
N LEU A 111 9.68 -20.05 8.97
CA LEU A 111 9.75 -19.84 10.42
C LEU A 111 8.42 -20.23 11.09
N PRO A 112 8.42 -21.19 12.03
CA PRO A 112 7.18 -21.77 12.58
C PRO A 112 6.41 -20.85 13.54
N TRP A 113 6.92 -19.65 13.82
CA TRP A 113 6.29 -18.67 14.72
C TRP A 113 5.75 -17.44 13.97
N ILE A 114 5.85 -17.40 12.65
CA ILE A 114 5.30 -16.31 11.84
C ILE A 114 3.96 -16.77 11.29
N ASP A 115 2.90 -16.15 11.78
CA ASP A 115 1.53 -16.37 11.31
C ASP A 115 0.99 -15.11 10.60
N ASP A 116 -0.06 -15.28 9.80
CA ASP A 116 -0.78 -14.15 9.17
C ASP A 116 -1.34 -13.22 10.26
N GLY A 117 -1.17 -11.91 10.09
CA GLY A 117 -1.45 -10.94 11.15
C GLY A 117 -2.03 -9.63 10.65
N ALA A 118 -2.66 -8.88 11.55
CA ALA A 118 -3.15 -7.53 11.26
C ALA A 118 -2.15 -6.45 11.69
N GLY A 119 -2.35 -5.24 11.18
CA GLY A 119 -1.60 -4.07 11.62
C GLY A 119 -2.26 -2.76 11.22
N VAL A 120 -1.66 -1.67 11.67
CA VAL A 120 -2.03 -0.29 11.33
C VAL A 120 -0.80 0.47 10.88
N TYR A 121 -1.00 1.57 10.16
CA TYR A 121 0.10 2.42 9.76
C TYR A 121 -0.31 3.87 9.61
N GLY A 122 0.65 4.76 9.81
CA GLY A 122 0.60 6.15 9.37
C GLY A 122 1.30 6.31 8.03
N VAL A 123 0.79 7.21 7.19
CA VAL A 123 1.43 7.56 5.91
C VAL A 123 1.54 9.07 5.74
N LEU A 124 2.69 9.52 5.26
CA LEU A 124 2.90 10.84 4.68
C LEU A 124 3.34 10.66 3.24
N GLY A 125 2.75 11.44 2.32
CA GLY A 125 3.07 11.30 0.91
C GLY A 125 2.97 12.59 0.12
N LEU A 126 3.58 12.53 -1.06
CA LEU A 126 3.51 13.54 -2.10
C LEU A 126 2.99 12.89 -3.38
N GLN A 127 2.05 13.55 -4.04
CA GLN A 127 1.54 13.16 -5.35
C GLN A 127 1.78 14.28 -6.36
N LEU A 128 2.59 14.00 -7.39
CA LEU A 128 2.78 14.91 -8.52
C LEU A 128 1.68 14.68 -9.56
N ASN A 129 0.84 15.68 -9.78
CA ASN A 129 -0.31 15.61 -10.67
C ASN A 129 0.01 16.22 -12.04
N LEU A 130 0.32 15.40 -13.05
CA LEU A 130 0.26 15.80 -14.46
C LEU A 130 -1.13 15.44 -15.01
N TRP A 131 -1.43 15.80 -16.27
CA TRP A 131 -2.79 15.69 -16.82
C TRP A 131 -3.43 14.30 -16.64
N VAL A 132 -2.79 13.24 -17.16
CA VAL A 132 -3.29 11.85 -17.08
C VAL A 132 -2.34 10.94 -16.30
N VAL A 133 -1.09 11.38 -16.12
CA VAL A 133 -0.02 10.62 -15.44
C VAL A 133 0.48 11.36 -14.22
N GLY A 134 1.24 10.69 -13.38
CA GLY A 134 1.89 11.33 -12.25
C GLY A 134 2.87 10.42 -11.55
N ALA A 135 3.35 10.89 -10.41
CA ALA A 135 4.24 10.13 -9.54
C ALA A 135 3.79 10.24 -8.09
N VAL A 136 4.12 9.23 -7.30
CA VAL A 136 3.85 9.19 -5.87
C VAL A 136 5.13 8.87 -5.12
N ALA A 137 5.35 9.55 -4.00
CA ALA A 137 6.36 9.23 -3.01
C ALA A 137 5.71 9.16 -1.64
N GLU A 138 5.93 8.09 -0.88
CA GLU A 138 5.35 7.91 0.46
C GLU A 138 6.44 7.49 1.46
N LEU A 139 6.27 7.96 2.69
CA LEU A 139 6.90 7.41 3.88
C LEU A 139 5.80 6.88 4.79
N ARG A 140 6.03 5.72 5.38
CA ARG A 140 5.05 5.02 6.22
C ARG A 140 5.70 4.55 7.50
N TRP A 141 4.93 4.60 8.58
CA TRP A 141 5.24 3.99 9.86
C TRP A 141 4.24 2.87 10.09
N ASN A 142 4.72 1.63 10.09
CA ASN A 142 3.92 0.43 10.23
C ASN A 142 4.04 -0.09 11.67
N GLU A 143 2.90 -0.44 12.25
CA GLU A 143 2.77 -1.13 13.53
C GLU A 143 1.93 -2.38 13.28
N ALA A 144 2.53 -3.55 13.46
CA ALA A 144 1.90 -4.84 13.21
C ALA A 144 1.81 -5.65 14.51
N GLU A 145 0.88 -6.61 14.52
CA GLU A 145 0.83 -7.59 15.62
C GLU A 145 2.09 -8.46 15.63
N GLU A 146 2.63 -8.76 14.45
CA GLU A 146 3.92 -9.43 14.27
C GLU A 146 5.06 -8.40 14.34
N PRO A 147 5.91 -8.41 15.39
CA PRO A 147 6.94 -7.38 15.61
C PRO A 147 7.96 -7.27 14.47
N LEU A 148 8.05 -8.30 13.62
CA LEU A 148 8.91 -8.33 12.44
C LEU A 148 8.56 -7.23 11.43
N MET A 149 7.29 -6.80 11.38
CA MET A 149 6.79 -5.80 10.43
C MET A 149 6.71 -4.40 11.03
N ASP A 150 7.04 -4.22 12.30
CA ASP A 150 7.14 -2.90 12.90
C ASP A 150 8.28 -2.13 12.23
N GLY A 151 8.03 -0.90 11.79
CA GLY A 151 9.11 -0.10 11.23
C GLY A 151 8.67 0.89 10.17
N MET A 152 9.62 1.29 9.33
CA MET A 152 9.39 2.31 8.31
C MET A 152 9.45 1.72 6.91
N SER A 153 8.57 2.19 6.03
CA SER A 153 8.69 1.90 4.59
C SER A 153 8.65 3.17 3.75
N ALA A 154 9.37 3.13 2.64
CA ALA A 154 9.41 4.18 1.64
C ALA A 154 8.92 3.63 0.30
N ASN A 155 7.96 4.33 -0.31
CA ASN A 155 7.39 3.94 -1.60
C ASN A 155 7.67 5.00 -2.65
N LEU A 156 8.01 4.57 -3.87
CA LEU A 156 8.12 5.45 -5.03
C LEU A 156 7.43 4.80 -6.22
N GLY A 157 6.52 5.53 -6.87
CA GLY A 157 5.70 4.97 -7.93
C GLY A 157 5.28 5.96 -8.99
N LEU A 158 4.74 5.39 -10.08
CA LEU A 158 4.11 6.11 -11.17
C LEU A 158 2.62 5.82 -11.14
N MET A 159 1.81 6.80 -11.52
CA MET A 159 0.36 6.66 -11.53
C MET A 159 -0.27 7.12 -12.84
N VAL A 160 -1.44 6.56 -13.12
CA VAL A 160 -2.39 7.01 -14.14
C VAL A 160 -3.69 7.40 -13.43
N LYS A 161 -4.34 8.47 -13.90
CA LYS A 161 -5.59 8.94 -13.32
C LYS A 161 -6.68 9.20 -14.34
N TRP A 162 -7.94 9.07 -13.91
CA TRP A 162 -9.15 9.26 -14.71
C TRP A 162 -10.34 9.73 -13.85
#